data_AF-A0A8T4JGL7-F1
#
_entry.id   AF-A0A8T4JGL7-F1
#
_cell.length_a   1.000
_cell.length_b   1.000
_cell.length_c   1.000
_cell.angle_alpha   90.00
_cell.angle_beta   90.00
_cell.angle_gamma   90.00
#
_symmetry.space_group_name_H-M   'P 1'
#
loop_
_entity.id
_entity.type
_entity.pdbx_description
1 polymer ?
#
loop_
_entity_poly.entity_id
_entity_poly.type
_entity_poly.pdbx_seq_one_letter_code
_entity_poly.pdbx_strand_id
1 'polypeptide(L)'
;MVVTPQQALEMTSEEKRRVGELEGRIDSYVRSRFNGRSICIDLGNPSNRVVDEIKRRYSQHWTGVEYVSDQRDGNFLRLTHDPGRNVRDYNDK
;
A
#
# COMPACT_ATOMS: atom_id res chain seq x y z
N MET A 1 29.38 12.82 15.29
CA MET A 1 28.75 11.86 14.37
C MET A 1 28.23 12.67 13.19
N VAL A 2 28.85 12.51 12.02
CA VAL A 2 28.45 13.22 10.79
C VAL A 2 27.39 12.35 10.12
N VAL A 3 26.13 12.77 10.17
CA VAL A 3 25.05 12.13 9.43
C VAL A 3 25.29 12.45 7.96
N THR A 4 25.63 11.45 7.16
CA THR A 4 25.77 11.63 5.71
C THR A 4 24.39 11.99 5.13
N PRO A 5 24.31 12.93 4.17
CA PRO A 5 23.03 13.35 3.58
C PRO A 5 22.25 12.22 2.90
N GLN A 6 22.88 11.07 2.63
CA GLN A 6 22.20 9.85 2.16
C GLN A 6 21.27 9.22 3.21
N GLN A 7 21.57 9.33 4.51
CA GLN A 7 20.69 8.80 5.57
C GLN A 7 19.36 9.56 5.66
N ALA A 8 19.29 10.79 5.13
CA ALA A 8 18.05 11.55 5.07
C ALA A 8 17.05 10.96 4.07
N LEU A 9 17.48 10.09 3.14
CA LEU A 9 16.63 9.43 2.15
C LEU A 9 16.26 7.99 2.52
N GLU A 10 16.93 7.42 3.52
CA GLU A 10 16.61 6.07 3.99
C GLU A 10 15.35 6.11 4.85
N MET A 11 14.35 5.29 4.50
CA MET A 11 13.19 5.07 5.37
C MET A 11 13.69 4.63 6.75
N THR A 12 13.18 5.28 7.79
CA THR A 12 13.48 4.91 9.17
C THR A 12 12.98 3.49 9.45
N SER A 13 13.57 2.83 10.44
CA SER A 13 13.13 1.49 10.86
C SER A 13 11.65 1.46 11.28
N GLU A 14 11.13 2.56 11.83
CA GLU A 14 9.72 2.71 12.18
C GLU A 14 8.83 2.75 10.93
N GLU A 15 9.21 3.53 9.91
CA GLU A 15 8.48 3.58 8.63
C GLU A 15 8.49 2.22 7.94
N LYS A 16 9.62 1.50 7.95
CA LYS A 16 9.72 0.14 7.39
C LYS A 16 8.80 -0.84 8.11
N ARG A 17 8.76 -0.78 9.45
CA ARG A 17 7.86 -1.60 10.26
C ARG A 17 6.40 -1.30 9.94
N ARG A 18 6.05 -0.02 9.82
CA ARG A 18 4.70 0.44 9.49
C ARG A 18 4.27 0.05 8.09
N VAL A 19 5.17 0.08 7.10
CA VAL A 19 4.92 -0.48 5.76
C VAL A 19 4.60 -1.97 5.86
N GLY A 20 5.40 -2.75 6.59
CA GLY A 20 5.15 -4.19 6.76
C GLY A 20 3.80 -4.50 7.43
N GLU A 21 3.42 -3.75 8.47
CA GLU A 21 2.12 -3.90 9.13
C GLU A 21 0.95 -3.56 8.22
N LEU A 22 1.06 -2.47 7.43
CA LEU A 22 0.04 -2.08 6.46
C LEU A 22 -0.04 -3.08 5.31
N GLU A 23 1.09 -3.56 4.80
CA GLU A 23 1.16 -4.56 3.74
C GLU A 23 0.46 -5.86 4.18
N GLY A 24 0.74 -6.35 5.40
CA GLY A 24 0.06 -7.53 5.95
C GLY A 24 -1.46 -7.33 6.11
N ARG A 25 -1.90 -6.14 6.53
CA ARG A 25 -3.33 -5.80 6.60
C ARG A 25 -3.96 -5.75 5.22
N ILE A 26 -3.30 -5.11 4.25
CA ILE A 26 -3.78 -5.00 2.87
C ILE A 26 -3.89 -6.39 2.25
N ASP A 27 -2.85 -7.22 2.36
CA ASP A 27 -2.83 -8.57 1.79
C ASP A 27 -3.92 -9.46 2.38
N SER A 28 -4.07 -9.45 3.71
CA SER A 28 -5.15 -10.18 4.40
C SER A 28 -6.53 -9.69 3.96
N TYR A 29 -6.71 -8.38 3.81
CA TYR A 29 -7.99 -7.79 3.41
C TYR A 29 -8.31 -8.07 1.94
N VAL A 30 -7.31 -8.02 1.06
CA VAL A 30 -7.41 -8.44 -0.35
C VAL A 30 -7.80 -9.91 -0.41
N ARG A 31 -7.06 -10.81 0.23
CA ARG A 31 -7.37 -12.26 0.23
C ARG A 31 -8.77 -12.57 0.74
N SER A 32 -9.26 -11.82 1.73
CA SER A 32 -10.57 -12.06 2.34
C SER A 32 -11.76 -11.40 1.62
N ARG A 33 -11.59 -10.18 1.07
CA ARG A 33 -12.69 -9.34 0.58
C ARG A 33 -12.62 -8.99 -0.91
N PHE A 34 -11.56 -9.40 -1.61
CA PHE A 34 -11.41 -9.05 -3.01
C PHE A 34 -12.38 -9.83 -3.90
N ASN A 35 -13.40 -9.13 -4.42
CA ASN A 35 -14.39 -9.65 -5.36
C ASN A 35 -14.03 -9.37 -6.84
N GLY A 36 -12.74 -9.16 -7.17
CA GLY A 36 -12.30 -9.01 -8.56
C GLY A 36 -12.50 -7.63 -9.20
N ARG A 37 -12.91 -6.60 -8.45
CA ARG A 37 -13.19 -5.25 -9.00
C ARG A 37 -12.30 -4.15 -8.39
N SER A 38 -12.63 -3.72 -7.18
CA SER A 38 -11.87 -2.72 -6.45
C SER A 38 -12.05 -2.93 -4.95
N ILE A 39 -11.05 -2.53 -4.19
CA ILE A 39 -11.05 -2.66 -2.73
C ILE A 39 -10.56 -1.36 -2.12
N CYS A 40 -11.27 -0.91 -1.09
CA CYS A 40 -10.93 0.27 -0.31
C CYS A 40 -10.51 -0.19 1.08
N ILE A 41 -9.34 0.26 1.52
CA ILE A 41 -8.70 -0.17 2.76
C ILE A 41 -8.31 1.06 3.55
N ASP A 42 -8.79 1.18 4.77
CA ASP A 42 -8.35 2.23 5.69
C ASP A 42 -6.89 1.98 6.09
N LEU A 43 -6.03 2.98 5.81
CA LEU A 43 -4.63 2.99 6.21
C LEU A 43 -4.41 3.76 7.52
N GLY A 44 -5.44 4.41 8.06
CA GLY A 44 -5.37 5.21 9.27
C GLY A 44 -4.67 6.54 9.03
N ASN A 45 -3.45 6.71 9.52
CA ASN A 45 -2.67 7.94 9.31
C ASN A 45 -1.19 7.64 9.08
N PRO A 46 -0.84 7.05 7.92
CA PRO A 46 0.55 6.77 7.57
C PRO A 46 1.28 8.04 7.10
N SER A 47 2.59 8.09 7.32
CA SER A 47 3.45 9.13 6.75
C SER A 47 3.45 9.04 5.21
N ASN A 48 3.59 10.18 4.53
CA ASN A 48 3.64 10.22 3.05
C ASN A 48 4.66 9.25 2.45
N ARG A 49 5.81 9.04 3.10
CA ARG A 49 6.82 8.04 2.68
C ARG A 49 6.32 6.60 2.71
N VAL A 50 5.58 6.23 3.76
CA VAL A 50 4.98 4.90 3.92
C VAL A 50 3.96 4.68 2.82
N VAL A 51 3.13 5.69 2.53
CA VAL A 51 2.17 5.67 1.43
C VAL A 51 2.88 5.50 0.09
N ASP A 52 3.93 6.27 -0.18
CA ASP A 52 4.65 6.22 -1.45
C ASP A 52 5.27 4.84 -1.71
N GLU A 53 5.88 4.23 -0.67
CA GLU A 53 6.45 2.88 -0.77
C GLU A 53 5.37 1.81 -0.97
N ILE A 54 4.23 1.89 -0.26
CA ILE A 54 3.08 1.01 -0.48
C ILE A 54 2.57 1.17 -1.92
N LYS A 55 2.38 2.41 -2.40
CA LYS A 55 1.97 2.66 -3.78
C LYS A 55 2.95 2.06 -4.77
N ARG A 56 4.26 2.23 -4.55
CA ARG A 56 5.31 1.69 -5.43
C ARG A 56 5.25 0.17 -5.51
N ARG A 57 5.06 -0.53 -4.39
CA ARG A 57 4.96 -2.00 -4.34
C ARG A 57 3.68 -2.49 -5.01
N TYR A 58 2.54 -1.94 -4.63
CA TYR A 58 1.25 -2.40 -5.16
C TYR A 58 1.04 -2.01 -6.62
N SER A 59 1.60 -0.90 -7.10
CA SER A 59 1.52 -0.49 -8.51
C SER A 59 2.19 -1.47 -9.48
N GLN A 60 3.02 -2.40 -9.00
CA GLN A 60 3.57 -3.47 -9.83
C GLN A 60 2.52 -4.56 -10.13
N HIS A 61 1.61 -4.78 -9.19
CA HIS A 61 0.62 -5.86 -9.22
C HIS A 61 -0.80 -5.37 -9.54
N TRP A 62 -1.11 -4.11 -9.22
CA TRP A 62 -2.41 -3.48 -9.35
C TRP A 62 -2.35 -2.35 -10.37
N THR A 63 -3.40 -2.24 -11.18
CA THR A 63 -3.44 -1.28 -12.29
C THR A 63 -3.85 0.12 -11.83
N GLY A 64 -4.64 0.22 -10.76
CA GLY A 64 -4.93 1.49 -10.10
C GLY A 64 -4.61 1.41 -8.61
N VAL A 65 -3.66 2.22 -8.15
CA VAL A 65 -3.36 2.39 -6.72
C VAL A 65 -3.48 3.86 -6.37
N GLU A 66 -4.62 4.22 -5.79
CA GLU A 66 -4.93 5.59 -5.41
C GLU A 66 -4.94 5.72 -3.89
N TYR A 67 -4.22 6.71 -3.38
CA TYR A 67 -4.31 7.10 -1.99
C TYR A 67 -5.25 8.29 -1.89
N VAL A 68 -6.35 8.10 -1.18
CA VAL A 68 -7.37 9.12 -0.99
C VAL A 68 -7.32 9.52 0.48
N SER A 69 -6.90 10.75 0.73
CA SER A 69 -6.98 11.37 2.05
C SER A 69 -8.22 12.26 2.05
N ASP A 70 -9.30 11.80 2.69
CA ASP A 70 -10.49 12.60 2.89
C ASP A 70 -10.52 13.07 4.36
N GLN A 71 -10.70 14.37 4.57
CA GLN A 71 -10.67 14.95 5.92
C GLN A 71 -11.84 14.50 6.81
N ARG A 72 -12.91 13.92 6.23
CA ARG A 72 -14.08 13.43 6.98
C ARG A 72 -14.01 11.94 7.22
N ASP A 73 -13.56 11.20 6.22
CA ASP A 73 -13.66 9.74 6.23
C ASP A 73 -12.33 9.12 6.73
N GLY A 74 -11.18 9.75 6.47
CA GLY A 74 -9.86 9.27 6.85
C GLY A 74 -8.93 9.05 5.66
N ASN A 75 -7.85 8.30 5.86
CA ASN A 75 -6.91 7.98 4.79
C ASN A 75 -7.12 6.56 4.27
N PHE A 76 -7.44 6.44 2.98
CA PHE A 76 -7.75 5.17 2.35
C PHE A 76 -6.82 4.88 1.19
N LEU A 77 -6.50 3.60 1.06
CA LEU A 77 -5.95 3.04 -0.16
C LEU A 77 -7.05 2.42 -0.98
N ARG A 78 -7.23 2.93 -2.19
CA ARG A 78 -8.07 2.32 -3.21
C ARG A 78 -7.19 1.54 -4.17
N LEU A 79 -7.40 0.22 -4.19
CA LEU A 79 -6.76 -0.69 -5.13
C LEU A 79 -7.80 -1.11 -6.16
N THR A 80 -7.55 -0.78 -7.43
CA THR A 80 -8.38 -1.10 -8.58
C THR A 80 -7.66 -2.15 -9.41
N HIS A 81 -8.34 -3.27 -9.62
CA HIS A 81 -7.83 -4.36 -10.41
C HIS A 81 -8.31 -4.23 -11.86
N ASP A 82 -7.40 -4.41 -12.82
CA ASP A 82 -7.79 -4.44 -14.23
C ASP A 82 -8.37 -5.81 -14.57
N PRO A 83 -9.61 -5.90 -15.07
CA PRO A 83 -10.24 -7.17 -15.41
C PRO A 83 -9.51 -7.93 -16.54
N GLY A 84 -8.56 -7.31 -17.24
CA GLY A 84 -7.74 -7.92 -18.28
C GLY A 84 -6.47 -8.64 -17.78
N ARG A 85 -6.05 -8.41 -16.52
CA ARG A 85 -4.92 -9.12 -15.90
C ARG A 85 -5.46 -10.25 -15.02
N ASN A 86 -5.15 -11.51 -15.32
CA ASN A 86 -5.73 -12.65 -14.60
C ASN A 86 -5.28 -12.68 -13.12
N VAL A 87 -6.24 -12.60 -12.18
CA VAL A 87 -6.07 -12.74 -10.71
C VAL A 87 -5.33 -14.01 -10.30
N ARG A 88 -5.29 -15.03 -11.17
CA ARG A 88 -4.62 -16.32 -10.91
C ARG A 88 -3.15 -16.19 -10.51
N ASP A 89 -2.45 -15.13 -10.93
CA ASP A 89 -1.03 -14.93 -10.62
C ASP A 89 -0.79 -14.54 -9.14
N TYR A 90 -1.78 -13.95 -8.46
CA TYR A 90 -1.63 -13.51 -7.07
C TYR A 90 -1.89 -14.62 -6.04
N ASN A 91 -2.51 -15.74 -6.46
CA ASN A 91 -2.91 -16.82 -5.55
C ASN A 91 -1.93 -18.02 -5.55
N ASP A 92 -0.86 -17.99 -6.36
CA ASP A 92 0.12 -19.08 -6.52
C ASP A 92 1.48 -18.79 -5.83
N LYS A 93 1.53 -17.82 -4.89
CA LYS A 93 2.71 -17.54 -4.04
C LYS A 93 2.48 -17.85 -2.57
#